data_AF-A0A413RQZ6-F1
#
_entry.id   AF-A0A413RQZ6-F1
#
_cell.length_a   1.000
_cell.length_b   1.000
_cell.length_c   1.000
_cell.angle_alpha   90.00
_cell.angle_beta   90.00
_cell.angle_gamma   90.00
#
_symmetry.space_group_name_H-M   'P 1'
#
loop_
_entity.id
_entity.type
_entity.pdbx_description
1 polymer ?
#
loop_
_entity_poly.entity_id
_entity_poly.type
_entity_poly.pdbx_seq_one_letter_code
_entity_poly.pdbx_strand_id
1 'polypeptide(L)'
;MSDTTSVIDAAALVRAALGAEACGVPSRVVSGWGDDEVLAGLVRLESVARQVDAWRAALVVEVDERSTRGRDGLAGSRGCRGSRELVRRVTGSANASVSRWLRLGRATQESTGLTGQRVPAPFPHVAESLATGRINVDAAMQIIDNLNPVRPVAGDAMVAVAEEQLVAACSAHEPGGV
;
A
#
# COMPACT_ATOMS: atom_id res chain seq x y z
N MET A 1 -15.28 -24.64 -8.71
CA MET A 1 -14.49 -23.70 -7.87
C MET A 1 -13.04 -24.09 -8.03
N SER A 2 -12.41 -23.52 -9.06
CA SER A 2 -11.11 -23.97 -9.55
C SER A 2 -9.98 -23.61 -8.58
N ASP A 3 -9.06 -24.55 -8.47
CA ASP A 3 -7.72 -24.48 -7.86
C ASP A 3 -7.14 -23.05 -7.86
N THR A 4 -7.02 -22.41 -6.69
CA THR A 4 -6.41 -21.06 -6.54
C THR A 4 -5.41 -21.04 -5.40
N THR A 5 -4.52 -22.03 -5.35
CA THR A 5 -3.31 -21.91 -4.53
C THR A 5 -2.13 -22.50 -5.26
N SER A 6 -1.78 -21.91 -6.40
CA SER A 6 -0.36 -21.88 -6.74
C SER A 6 0.30 -21.12 -5.59
N VAL A 7 0.96 -21.85 -4.70
CA VAL A 7 1.73 -21.23 -3.62
C VAL A 7 2.85 -20.47 -4.29
N ILE A 8 2.75 -19.14 -4.29
CA ILE A 8 3.82 -18.28 -4.75
C ILE A 8 5.02 -18.51 -3.83
N ASP A 9 6.16 -18.91 -4.38
CA ASP A 9 7.43 -18.85 -3.64
C ASP A 9 7.87 -17.39 -3.57
N ALA A 10 7.38 -16.70 -2.53
CA ALA A 10 7.72 -15.30 -2.29
C ALA A 10 9.23 -15.08 -2.10
N ALA A 11 9.94 -16.08 -1.55
CA ALA A 11 11.37 -15.98 -1.38
C ALA A 11 12.10 -16.05 -2.73
N ALA A 12 11.64 -16.90 -3.66
CA ALA A 12 12.16 -16.92 -5.03
C ALA A 12 11.90 -15.61 -5.78
N LEU A 13 10.71 -15.02 -5.65
CA LEU A 13 10.40 -13.72 -6.26
C LEU A 13 11.32 -12.61 -5.76
N VAL A 14 11.53 -12.52 -4.44
CA VAL A 14 12.43 -11.53 -3.84
C VAL A 14 13.86 -11.75 -4.31
N ARG A 15 14.35 -13.00 -4.32
CA ARG A 15 15.67 -13.33 -4.84
C ARG A 15 15.83 -12.93 -6.31
N ALA A 16 14.85 -13.24 -7.15
CA ALA A 16 14.86 -12.88 -8.56
C ALA A 16 14.89 -11.35 -8.75
N ALA A 17 14.10 -10.59 -7.99
CA ALA A 17 14.12 -9.13 -8.02
C ALA A 17 15.49 -8.56 -7.62
N LEU A 18 16.18 -9.22 -6.69
CA LEU A 18 17.50 -8.86 -6.21
C LEU A 18 18.65 -9.37 -7.12
N GLY A 19 18.37 -10.21 -8.12
CA GLY A 19 19.41 -10.90 -8.89
C GLY A 19 20.25 -11.87 -8.05
N ALA A 20 19.70 -12.34 -6.92
CA ALA A 20 20.38 -13.22 -5.99
C ALA A 20 20.17 -14.69 -6.38
N GLU A 21 21.21 -15.36 -6.85
CA GLU A 21 21.13 -16.80 -7.19
C GLU A 21 21.27 -17.71 -5.97
N ALA A 22 21.91 -17.23 -4.90
CA ALA A 22 22.21 -18.03 -3.72
C ALA A 22 21.00 -18.23 -2.80
N CYS A 23 20.73 -19.49 -2.45
CA CYS A 23 19.87 -19.83 -1.31
C CYS A 23 20.65 -19.70 0.00
N GLY A 24 20.08 -19.00 0.98
CA GLY A 24 20.71 -18.81 2.29
C GLY A 24 19.99 -17.77 3.13
N VAL A 25 20.52 -17.54 4.34
CA VAL A 25 20.03 -16.49 5.23
C VAL A 25 20.31 -15.13 4.57
N PRO A 26 19.32 -14.21 4.44
CA PRO A 26 19.49 -12.94 3.72
C PRO A 26 20.71 -12.13 4.16
N SER A 27 20.99 -12.06 5.46
CA SER A 27 22.16 -11.33 5.99
C SER A 27 23.49 -11.86 5.47
N ARG A 28 23.63 -13.18 5.31
CA ARG A 28 24.83 -13.79 4.75
C ARG A 28 24.95 -13.53 3.24
N VAL A 29 23.85 -13.60 2.51
CA VAL A 29 23.84 -13.32 1.07
C VAL A 29 24.26 -11.87 0.81
N VAL A 30 23.63 -10.91 1.50
CA VAL A 30 23.92 -9.48 1.34
C VAL A 30 25.33 -9.12 1.83
N SER A 31 25.86 -9.81 2.85
CA SER A 31 27.25 -9.58 3.31
C SER A 31 28.33 -9.91 2.27
N GLY A 32 28.00 -10.66 1.22
CA GLY A 32 28.90 -10.97 0.12
C GLY A 32 28.82 -10.01 -1.06
N TRP A 33 27.94 -9.00 -1.01
CA TRP A 33 27.74 -8.03 -2.09
C TRP A 33 28.70 -6.85 -1.98
N GLY A 34 29.02 -6.25 -3.12
CA GLY A 34 29.70 -4.95 -3.17
C GLY A 34 28.77 -3.78 -2.80
N ASP A 35 29.33 -2.62 -2.47
CA ASP A 35 28.56 -1.44 -2.05
C ASP A 35 27.47 -1.05 -3.07
N ASP A 36 27.81 -0.99 -4.36
CA ASP A 36 26.86 -0.68 -5.43
C ASP A 36 25.74 -1.73 -5.55
N GLU A 37 26.05 -3.02 -5.32
CA GLU A 37 25.08 -4.10 -5.36
C GLU A 37 24.09 -4.00 -4.19
N VAL A 38 24.58 -3.63 -2.99
CA VAL A 38 23.75 -3.36 -1.81
C VAL A 38 22.80 -2.20 -2.08
N LEU A 39 23.31 -1.07 -2.58
CA LEU A 39 22.50 0.09 -2.90
C LEU A 39 21.46 -0.21 -4.00
N ALA A 40 21.88 -0.85 -5.10
CA ALA A 40 20.99 -1.25 -6.17
C ALA A 40 19.94 -2.27 -5.70
N GLY A 41 20.30 -3.17 -4.78
CA GLY A 41 19.38 -4.12 -4.15
C GLY A 41 18.29 -3.42 -3.33
N LEU A 42 18.67 -2.42 -2.52
CA LEU A 42 17.72 -1.60 -1.77
C LEU A 42 16.74 -0.88 -2.69
N VAL A 43 17.21 -0.24 -3.76
CA VAL A 43 16.35 0.46 -4.74
C VAL A 43 15.32 -0.51 -5.35
N ARG A 44 15.78 -1.69 -5.80
CA ARG A 44 14.91 -2.70 -6.43
C ARG A 44 13.87 -3.23 -5.44
N LEU A 45 14.27 -3.54 -4.21
CA LEU A 45 13.36 -4.08 -3.22
C LEU A 45 12.32 -3.05 -2.77
N GLU A 46 12.73 -1.79 -2.61
CA GLU A 46 11.81 -0.70 -2.28
C GLU A 46 10.77 -0.49 -3.39
N SER A 47 11.15 -0.57 -4.66
CA SER A 47 10.20 -0.51 -5.78
C SER A 47 9.13 -1.61 -5.67
N VAL A 48 9.53 -2.83 -5.31
CA VAL A 48 8.59 -3.94 -5.09
C VAL A 48 7.72 -3.69 -3.85
N ALA A 49 8.32 -3.26 -2.75
CA ALA A 49 7.62 -3.01 -1.48
C ALA A 49 6.53 -1.94 -1.64
N ARG A 50 6.81 -0.84 -2.35
CA ARG A 50 5.84 0.23 -2.64
C ARG A 50 4.62 -0.29 -3.40
N GLN A 51 4.85 -1.16 -4.39
CA GLN A 51 3.75 -1.78 -5.14
C GLN A 51 2.94 -2.74 -4.27
N VAL A 52 3.60 -3.62 -3.51
CA VAL A 52 2.93 -4.53 -2.58
C VAL A 52 2.05 -3.75 -1.59
N ASP A 53 2.55 -2.63 -1.08
CA ASP A 53 1.85 -1.77 -0.15
C ASP A 53 0.61 -1.10 -0.76
N ALA A 54 0.72 -0.56 -1.98
CA ALA A 54 -0.40 0.04 -2.70
C ALA A 54 -1.53 -0.97 -2.92
N TRP A 55 -1.20 -2.16 -3.42
CA TRP A 55 -2.17 -3.25 -3.62
C TRP A 55 -2.76 -3.74 -2.30
N ARG A 56 -1.96 -3.82 -1.23
CA ARG A 56 -2.45 -4.23 0.08
C ARG A 56 -3.50 -3.26 0.62
N ALA A 57 -3.27 -1.96 0.49
CA ALA A 57 -4.24 -0.96 0.93
C ALA A 57 -5.56 -1.07 0.16
N ALA A 58 -5.51 -1.25 -1.16
CA ALA A 58 -6.70 -1.45 -1.99
C ALA A 58 -7.47 -2.72 -1.61
N LEU A 59 -6.79 -3.85 -1.48
CA LEU A 59 -7.41 -5.14 -1.11
C LEU A 59 -8.09 -5.07 0.26
N VAL A 60 -7.46 -4.39 1.22
CA VAL A 60 -7.99 -4.28 2.58
C VAL A 60 -9.26 -3.42 2.62
N VAL A 61 -9.35 -2.36 1.81
CA VAL A 61 -10.60 -1.58 1.71
C VAL A 61 -11.69 -2.35 0.98
N GLU A 62 -11.36 -3.07 -0.10
CA GLU A 62 -12.33 -3.93 -0.80
C GLU A 62 -12.92 -4.99 0.15
N VAL A 63 -12.08 -5.59 1.00
CA VAL A 63 -12.54 -6.53 2.04
C VAL A 63 -13.48 -5.83 3.02
N ASP A 64 -13.18 -4.58 3.39
CA ASP A 64 -14.02 -3.79 4.28
C ASP A 64 -15.39 -3.48 3.67
N GLU A 65 -15.41 -2.97 2.45
CA GLU A 65 -16.63 -2.64 1.71
C GLU A 65 -17.51 -3.88 1.51
N ARG A 66 -16.92 -5.01 1.09
CA ARG A 66 -17.67 -6.27 0.93
C ARG A 66 -18.16 -6.85 2.25
N SER A 67 -17.62 -6.43 3.38
CA SER A 67 -18.01 -6.90 4.71
C SER A 67 -19.16 -6.11 5.34
N THR A 68 -19.59 -5.00 4.73
CA THR A 68 -20.64 -4.11 5.26
C THR A 68 -22.04 -4.75 5.33
N ARG A 69 -22.29 -5.83 4.59
CA ARG A 69 -23.59 -6.54 4.51
C ARG A 69 -23.87 -7.48 5.69
N GLY A 70 -23.25 -7.28 6.85
CA GLY A 70 -23.44 -8.10 8.04
C GLY A 70 -23.08 -9.58 7.81
N ARG A 71 -23.99 -10.50 8.18
CA ARG A 71 -23.76 -11.96 8.05
C ARG A 71 -23.59 -12.42 6.60
N ASP A 72 -24.24 -11.75 5.65
CA ASP A 72 -24.15 -12.07 4.22
C ASP A 72 -22.95 -11.37 3.56
N GLY A 73 -22.26 -10.50 4.29
CA GLY A 73 -21.02 -9.86 3.86
C GLY A 73 -19.82 -10.81 3.88
N LEU A 74 -18.70 -10.36 3.29
CA LEU A 74 -17.48 -11.17 3.20
C LEU A 74 -16.94 -11.62 4.58
N ALA A 75 -16.88 -10.74 5.57
CA ALA A 75 -16.50 -11.13 6.93
C ALA A 75 -17.50 -12.09 7.58
N GLY A 76 -18.81 -11.78 7.49
CA GLY A 76 -19.86 -12.59 8.09
C GLY A 76 -19.95 -14.00 7.54
N SER A 77 -19.90 -14.15 6.22
CA SER A 77 -19.88 -15.45 5.52
C SER A 77 -18.64 -16.29 5.82
N ARG A 78 -17.60 -15.68 6.43
CA ARG A 78 -16.37 -16.34 6.88
C ARG A 78 -16.31 -16.45 8.42
N GLY A 79 -17.40 -16.18 9.12
CA GLY A 79 -17.49 -16.29 10.58
C GLY A 79 -16.64 -15.28 11.36
N CYS A 80 -16.32 -14.14 10.75
CA CYS A 80 -15.61 -13.03 11.42
C CYS A 80 -16.60 -11.95 11.87
N ARG A 81 -16.34 -11.28 13.00
CA ARG A 81 -17.18 -10.18 13.50
C ARG A 81 -17.08 -8.90 12.64
N GLY A 82 -16.09 -8.81 11.77
CA GLY A 82 -15.92 -7.71 10.84
C GLY A 82 -14.67 -7.85 9.97
N SER A 83 -14.52 -6.92 9.03
CA SER A 83 -13.42 -6.85 8.06
C SER A 83 -12.04 -6.91 8.71
N ARG A 84 -11.81 -6.12 9.77
CA ARG A 84 -10.54 -6.09 10.50
C ARG A 84 -10.18 -7.46 11.09
N GLU A 85 -11.16 -8.18 11.64
CA GLU A 85 -10.93 -9.54 12.15
C GLU A 85 -10.57 -10.49 11.01
N LEU A 86 -11.30 -10.42 9.89
CA LEU A 86 -11.04 -11.25 8.72
C LEU A 86 -9.63 -11.01 8.16
N VAL A 87 -9.24 -9.76 7.93
CA VAL A 87 -7.91 -9.42 7.39
C VAL A 87 -6.81 -9.93 8.32
N ARG A 88 -6.91 -9.70 9.64
CA ARG A 88 -5.92 -10.23 10.59
C ARG A 88 -5.83 -11.75 10.54
N ARG A 89 -6.98 -12.44 10.47
CA ARG A 89 -7.02 -13.91 10.43
C ARG A 89 -6.36 -14.46 9.16
N VAL A 90 -6.54 -13.81 8.01
CA VAL A 90 -5.96 -14.25 6.73
C VAL A 90 -4.48 -13.90 6.60
N THR A 91 -4.06 -12.75 7.15
CA THR A 91 -2.71 -12.22 6.95
C THR A 91 -1.76 -12.45 8.13
N GLY A 92 -2.27 -12.86 9.30
CA GLY A 92 -1.51 -12.92 10.55
C GLY A 92 -1.09 -11.54 11.10
N SER A 93 -1.56 -10.44 10.50
CA SER A 93 -1.06 -9.09 10.82
C SER A 93 -1.70 -8.49 12.08
N ALA A 94 -0.98 -7.56 12.71
CA ALA A 94 -1.44 -6.84 13.88
C ALA A 94 -2.60 -5.88 13.55
N ASN A 95 -3.41 -5.54 14.56
CA ASN A 95 -4.51 -4.59 14.39
C ASN A 95 -4.04 -3.20 13.95
N ALA A 96 -2.91 -2.73 14.48
CA ALA A 96 -2.30 -1.48 14.07
C ALA A 96 -1.98 -1.47 12.56
N SER A 97 -1.41 -2.56 12.03
CA SER A 97 -1.10 -2.69 10.59
C SER A 97 -2.36 -2.64 9.74
N VAL A 98 -3.39 -3.42 10.09
CA VAL A 98 -4.67 -3.43 9.36
C VAL A 98 -5.35 -2.05 9.40
N SER A 99 -5.30 -1.38 10.54
CA SER A 99 -5.86 -0.03 10.69
C SER A 99 -5.09 0.99 9.84
N ARG A 100 -3.77 0.89 9.77
CA ARG A 100 -2.93 1.72 8.90
C ARG A 100 -3.26 1.50 7.42
N TRP A 101 -3.40 0.25 6.97
CA TRP A 101 -3.77 -0.07 5.59
C TRP A 101 -5.17 0.42 5.21
N LEU A 102 -6.15 0.28 6.11
CA LEU A 102 -7.50 0.82 5.90
C LEU A 102 -7.47 2.35 5.80
N ARG A 103 -6.71 3.02 6.68
CA ARG A 103 -6.58 4.49 6.66
C ARG A 103 -5.96 4.96 5.35
N LEU A 104 -4.88 4.30 4.90
CA LEU A 104 -4.25 4.57 3.61
C LEU A 104 -5.25 4.37 2.46
N GLY A 105 -5.84 3.19 2.35
CA GLY A 105 -6.70 2.86 1.22
C GLY A 105 -7.93 3.76 1.13
N ARG A 106 -8.57 4.11 2.26
CA ARG A 106 -9.71 5.04 2.24
C ARG A 106 -9.34 6.45 1.81
N ALA A 107 -8.11 6.87 2.09
CA ALA A 107 -7.61 8.18 1.69
C ALA A 107 -7.27 8.23 0.20
N THR A 108 -7.02 7.08 -0.43
CA THR A 108 -6.44 6.98 -1.79
C THR A 108 -7.31 6.25 -2.80
N GLN A 109 -8.45 5.67 -2.39
CA GLN A 109 -9.36 4.98 -3.30
C GLN A 109 -10.43 5.93 -3.83
N GLU A 110 -10.69 5.86 -5.15
CA GLU A 110 -11.89 6.43 -5.74
C GLU A 110 -13.14 5.73 -5.18
N SER A 111 -14.22 6.46 -5.01
CA SER A 111 -15.50 5.88 -4.61
C SER A 111 -16.57 6.15 -5.66
N THR A 112 -17.71 5.47 -5.54
CA THR A 112 -18.88 5.71 -6.40
C THR A 112 -19.94 6.41 -5.57
N GLY A 113 -20.37 7.58 -6.02
CA GLY A 113 -21.42 8.33 -5.34
C GLY A 113 -22.82 7.79 -5.63
N LEU A 114 -23.83 8.37 -4.97
CA LEU A 114 -25.21 7.87 -5.01
C LEU A 114 -25.82 7.76 -6.42
N THR A 115 -25.41 8.61 -7.36
CA THR A 115 -25.90 8.58 -8.74
C THR A 115 -25.01 7.79 -9.70
N GLY A 116 -24.05 7.01 -9.17
CA GLY A 116 -23.13 6.18 -9.96
C GLY A 116 -21.91 6.92 -10.53
N GLN A 117 -21.80 8.22 -10.29
CA GLN A 117 -20.64 9.01 -10.68
C GLN A 117 -19.42 8.62 -9.86
N ARG A 118 -18.25 8.66 -10.50
CA ARG A 118 -16.98 8.52 -9.79
C ARG A 118 -16.74 9.74 -8.91
N VAL A 119 -16.37 9.49 -7.67
CA VAL A 119 -15.92 10.47 -6.70
C VAL A 119 -14.42 10.28 -6.56
N PRO A 120 -13.61 11.31 -6.85
CA PRO A 120 -12.16 11.23 -6.68
C PRO A 120 -11.77 10.79 -5.27
N ALA A 121 -10.59 10.19 -5.14
CA ALA A 121 -10.03 9.89 -3.84
C ALA A 121 -9.92 11.19 -2.99
N PRO A 122 -10.01 11.10 -1.65
CA PRO A 122 -9.74 12.25 -0.77
C PRO A 122 -8.38 12.93 -1.02
N PHE A 123 -7.39 12.14 -1.43
CA PHE A 123 -6.02 12.56 -1.75
C PHE A 123 -5.62 11.98 -3.13
N PRO A 124 -6.03 12.62 -4.25
CA PRO A 124 -5.82 12.09 -5.59
C PRO A 124 -4.34 12.06 -6.02
N HIS A 125 -3.52 13.03 -5.64
CA HIS A 125 -2.10 13.05 -6.02
C HIS A 125 -1.28 12.00 -5.26
N VAL A 126 -1.62 11.74 -4.00
CA VAL A 126 -1.08 10.65 -3.19
C VAL A 126 -1.51 9.31 -3.78
N ALA A 127 -2.78 9.17 -4.18
CA ALA A 127 -3.29 7.96 -4.80
C ALA A 127 -2.51 7.59 -6.08
N GLU A 128 -2.34 8.55 -6.98
CA GLU A 128 -1.56 8.37 -8.21
C GLU A 128 -0.10 8.02 -7.92
N SER A 129 0.52 8.70 -6.96
CA SER A 129 1.93 8.51 -6.64
C SER A 129 2.20 7.18 -5.95
N LEU A 130 1.25 6.65 -5.18
CA LEU A 130 1.32 5.30 -4.64
C LEU A 130 1.13 4.24 -5.72
N ALA A 131 0.15 4.41 -6.60
CA ALA A 131 -0.11 3.47 -7.70
C ALA A 131 1.10 3.34 -8.65
N THR A 132 1.82 4.45 -8.85
CA THR A 132 3.04 4.50 -9.66
C THR A 132 4.32 4.16 -8.87
N GLY A 133 4.24 3.97 -7.56
CA GLY A 133 5.39 3.67 -6.70
C GLY A 133 6.38 4.84 -6.52
N ARG A 134 5.98 6.08 -6.83
CA ARG A 134 6.82 7.29 -6.69
C ARG A 134 7.07 7.68 -5.23
N ILE A 135 6.11 7.39 -4.35
CA ILE A 135 6.24 7.58 -2.90
C ILE A 135 6.01 6.26 -2.17
N ASN A 136 6.58 6.14 -0.97
CA ASN A 136 6.30 5.02 -0.07
C ASN A 136 5.09 5.33 0.83
N VAL A 137 4.65 4.33 1.60
CA VAL A 137 3.48 4.51 2.47
C VAL A 137 3.74 5.49 3.60
N ASP A 138 4.96 5.55 4.14
CA ASP A 138 5.25 6.49 5.23
C ASP A 138 5.09 7.94 4.79
N ALA A 139 5.62 8.29 3.61
CA ALA A 139 5.42 9.59 2.99
C ALA A 139 3.94 9.87 2.72
N ALA A 140 3.21 8.90 2.13
CA ALA A 140 1.78 9.05 1.88
C ALA A 140 0.99 9.30 3.17
N MET A 141 1.25 8.51 4.23
CA MET A 141 0.58 8.67 5.52
C MET A 141 0.93 10.00 6.18
N GLN A 142 2.17 10.47 6.07
CA GLN A 142 2.56 11.78 6.57
C GLN A 142 1.80 12.91 5.86
N ILE A 143 1.67 12.85 4.54
CA ILE A 143 0.89 13.84 3.77
C ILE A 143 -0.58 13.82 4.22
N ILE A 144 -1.18 12.63 4.26
CA ILE A 144 -2.57 12.44 4.68
C ILE A 144 -2.78 12.95 6.11
N ASP A 145 -1.89 12.62 7.04
CA ASP A 145 -2.02 12.99 8.46
C ASP A 145 -1.90 14.51 8.67
N ASN A 146 -1.13 15.21 7.83
CA ASN A 146 -1.00 16.67 7.89
C ASN A 146 -2.18 17.39 7.22
N LEU A 147 -2.68 16.88 6.09
CA LEU A 147 -3.68 17.58 5.29
C LEU A 147 -5.13 17.24 5.69
N ASN A 148 -5.40 16.01 6.13
CA ASN A 148 -6.76 15.58 6.45
C ASN A 148 -7.44 16.41 7.57
N PRO A 149 -6.73 16.84 8.64
CA PRO A 149 -7.33 17.67 9.68
C PRO A 149 -7.75 19.06 9.21
N VAL A 150 -7.05 19.65 8.23
CA VAL A 150 -7.32 21.02 7.74
C VAL A 150 -8.30 21.05 6.58
N ARG A 151 -8.51 19.90 5.91
CA ARG A 151 -9.40 19.74 4.75
C ARG A 151 -10.82 20.28 4.95
N PRO A 152 -11.52 20.05 6.08
CA PRO A 152 -12.88 20.58 6.28
C PRO A 152 -12.96 22.11 6.27
N VAL A 153 -11.86 22.80 6.57
CA VAL A 153 -11.80 24.28 6.63
C VAL A 153 -11.23 24.87 5.35
N ALA A 154 -10.16 24.28 4.81
CA ALA A 154 -9.49 24.77 3.60
C ALA A 154 -10.24 24.43 2.30
N GLY A 155 -11.03 23.35 2.31
CA GLY A 155 -11.72 22.81 1.13
C GLY A 155 -10.81 21.99 0.22
N ASP A 156 -11.44 21.11 -0.57
CA ASP A 156 -10.74 20.10 -1.38
C ASP A 156 -9.80 20.70 -2.43
N ALA A 157 -10.17 21.85 -3.03
CA ALA A 157 -9.35 22.50 -4.05
C ALA A 157 -8.00 23.01 -3.50
N MET A 158 -8.00 23.65 -2.32
CA MET A 158 -6.77 24.14 -1.70
C MET A 158 -5.92 22.99 -1.15
N VAL A 159 -6.56 21.94 -0.63
CA VAL A 159 -5.86 20.73 -0.18
C VAL A 159 -5.19 20.03 -1.35
N ALA A 160 -5.82 19.91 -2.51
CA ALA A 160 -5.23 19.27 -3.69
C ALA A 160 -3.95 20.00 -4.15
N VAL A 161 -3.93 21.33 -4.14
CA VAL A 161 -2.72 22.10 -4.45
C VAL A 161 -1.60 21.81 -3.44
N ALA A 162 -1.89 21.82 -2.14
CA ALA A 162 -0.90 21.52 -1.12
C ALA A 162 -0.41 20.06 -1.21
N GLU A 163 -1.32 19.14 -1.48
CA GLU A 163 -1.03 17.72 -1.69
C GLU A 163 -0.05 17.51 -2.84
N GLU A 164 -0.29 18.12 -4.00
CA GLU A 164 0.60 18.04 -5.17
C GLU A 164 2.03 18.49 -4.81
N GLN A 165 2.17 19.61 -4.10
CA GLN A 165 3.48 20.13 -3.70
C GLN A 165 4.20 19.21 -2.71
N LEU A 166 3.49 18.66 -1.72
CA LEU A 166 4.06 17.72 -0.76
C LEU A 166 4.46 16.40 -1.43
N VAL A 167 3.63 15.89 -2.35
CA VAL A 167 3.94 14.70 -3.15
C VAL A 167 5.20 14.92 -3.99
N ALA A 168 5.33 16.08 -4.64
CA ALA A 168 6.52 16.42 -5.41
C ALA A 168 7.78 16.45 -4.53
N ALA A 169 7.68 17.01 -3.32
CA ALA A 169 8.78 17.05 -2.36
C ALA A 169 9.16 15.68 -1.78
N CYS A 170 8.20 14.75 -1.65
CA CYS A 170 8.45 13.40 -1.13
C CYS A 170 8.83 12.38 -2.21
N SER A 171 8.62 12.71 -3.49
CA SER A 171 8.96 11.81 -4.59
C SER A 171 10.47 11.64 -4.65
N ALA A 172 10.93 10.40 -4.82
CA ALA A 172 12.35 10.15 -5.03
C ALA A 172 12.80 10.90 -6.31
N HIS A 173 13.70 11.87 -6.17
CA HIS A 173 14.58 12.27 -7.27
C HIS A 173 15.40 11.03 -7.65
N GLU A 174 15.70 10.83 -8.94
CA GLU A 174 16.38 9.66 -9.53
C GLU A 174 17.08 8.72 -8.52
N PRO A 175 16.65 7.45 -8.40
CA PRO A 175 17.29 6.52 -7.49
C PRO A 175 18.70 6.20 -7.98
N GLY A 176 19.70 6.90 -7.43
CA GLY A 176 21.11 6.72 -7.80
C GLY A 176 22.05 7.91 -7.55
N GLY A 177 21.55 9.06 -7.10
CA GLY A 177 22.40 10.22 -6.80
C GLY A 177 23.19 10.08 -5.49
N VAL A 178 24.25 9.28 -5.50
CA VAL A 178 25.50 9.57 -4.76
C VAL A 178 26.57 9.98 -5.77
#